data_AF-A0A0E3R0C9-F1
#
_entry.id   AF-A0A0E3R0C9-F1
#
_cell.length_a   1.000
_cell.length_b   1.000
_cell.length_c   1.000
_cell.angle_alpha   90.00
_cell.angle_beta   90.00
_cell.angle_gamma   90.00
#
_symmetry.space_group_name_H-M   'P 1'
#
loop_
_entity.id
_entity.type
_entity.pdbx_description
1 polymer ?
#
loop_
_entity_poly.entity_id
_entity_poly.type
_entity_poly.pdbx_seq_one_letter_code
_entity_poly.pdbx_strand_id
1 'polypeptide(L)'
;MKNTITRSFELQDYKIVGTELSGFWADLTSKEELIVEVNYIPEKKKVFSPEEIEKLALEIRNKCGSFEAQLPENIKCEVTFKNFGEKVYKTGQPDFKLEPRELEEVQVAYRFYVEYYI
;
A
#
# COMPACT_ATOMS: atom_id res chain seq x y z
N MET A 1 -4.99 14.87 20.97
CA MET A 1 -4.55 14.19 19.74
C MET A 1 -4.42 12.71 20.03
N LYS A 2 -4.89 11.84 19.12
CA LYS A 2 -4.71 10.39 19.25
C LYS A 2 -3.37 10.03 18.59
N ASN A 3 -2.37 9.68 19.38
CA ASN A 3 -1.04 9.31 18.90
C ASN A 3 -0.90 7.78 18.82
N THR A 4 -1.98 7.10 18.46
CA THR A 4 -2.02 5.63 18.45
C THR A 4 -2.90 5.16 17.32
N ILE A 5 -2.41 4.17 16.57
CA ILE A 5 -3.16 3.50 15.52
C ILE A 5 -4.15 2.54 16.20
N THR A 6 -5.42 2.94 16.32
CA THR A 6 -6.47 2.11 16.97
C THR A 6 -7.37 1.38 15.97
N ARG A 7 -7.11 1.54 14.67
CA ARG A 7 -7.87 0.87 13.61
C ARG A 7 -7.23 -0.49 13.31
N SER A 8 -8.03 -1.54 13.35
CA SER A 8 -7.64 -2.83 12.78
C SER A 8 -7.77 -2.76 11.27
N PHE A 9 -6.71 -3.18 10.57
CA PHE A 9 -6.71 -3.33 9.12
C PHE A 9 -6.78 -4.81 8.80
N GLU A 10 -7.78 -5.20 8.04
CA GLU A 10 -8.04 -6.58 7.67
C GLU A 10 -7.62 -6.83 6.22
N LEU A 11 -7.34 -8.09 5.88
CA LEU A 11 -6.97 -8.50 4.52
C LEU A 11 -7.95 -7.97 3.44
N GLN A 12 -9.25 -7.88 3.77
CA GLN A 12 -10.27 -7.37 2.84
C GLN A 12 -10.09 -5.88 2.50
N ASP A 13 -9.54 -5.09 3.41
CA ASP A 13 -9.29 -3.66 3.19
C ASP A 13 -8.28 -3.44 2.04
N TYR A 14 -7.42 -4.43 1.77
CA TYR A 14 -6.36 -4.35 0.78
C TYR A 14 -6.72 -4.97 -0.58
N LYS A 15 -7.88 -5.62 -0.71
CA LYS A 15 -8.30 -6.24 -1.99
C LYS A 15 -8.46 -5.21 -3.11
N ILE A 16 -7.95 -5.54 -4.28
CA ILE A 16 -8.09 -4.75 -5.51
C ILE A 16 -8.76 -5.62 -6.57
N VAL A 17 -9.74 -5.07 -7.28
CA VAL A 17 -10.49 -5.81 -8.30
C VAL A 17 -9.55 -6.28 -9.42
N GLY A 18 -9.68 -7.55 -9.83
CA GLY A 18 -8.81 -8.15 -10.84
C GLY A 18 -7.50 -8.72 -10.28
N THR A 19 -7.35 -8.73 -8.95
CA THR A 19 -6.19 -9.32 -8.25
C THR A 19 -6.64 -10.28 -7.16
N GLU A 20 -5.84 -11.31 -6.91
CA GLU A 20 -5.91 -12.11 -5.70
C GLU A 20 -4.77 -11.72 -4.75
N LEU A 21 -5.00 -11.94 -3.46
CA LEU A 21 -3.97 -11.74 -2.44
C LEU A 21 -3.25 -13.06 -2.19
N SER A 22 -2.01 -13.17 -2.64
CA SER A 22 -1.14 -14.33 -2.41
C SER A 22 -0.43 -14.27 -1.06
N GLY A 23 -0.33 -13.08 -0.46
CA GLY A 23 0.36 -12.83 0.80
C GLY A 23 -0.19 -11.61 1.52
N PHE A 24 -0.33 -11.73 2.84
CA PHE A 24 -0.74 -10.66 3.73
C PHE A 24 -0.05 -10.84 5.07
N TRP A 25 0.65 -9.81 5.52
CA TRP A 25 1.30 -9.79 6.82
C TRP A 25 1.20 -8.39 7.42
N ALA A 26 0.92 -8.30 8.72
CA ALA A 26 0.83 -7.03 9.43
C ALA A 26 1.69 -7.10 10.68
N ASP A 27 2.51 -6.08 10.88
CA ASP A 27 3.43 -5.96 11.99
C ASP A 27 3.35 -4.59 12.65
N LEU A 28 2.94 -4.61 13.92
CA LEU A 28 2.87 -3.42 14.75
C LEU A 28 4.23 -3.18 15.38
N THR A 29 5.12 -2.55 14.62
CA THR A 29 6.50 -2.26 15.04
C THR A 29 6.54 -1.38 16.30
N SER A 30 5.57 -0.48 16.46
CA SER A 30 5.35 0.27 17.70
C SER A 30 3.90 0.73 17.84
N LYS A 31 3.53 1.38 18.95
CA LYS A 31 2.20 2.01 19.08
C LYS A 31 1.93 3.12 18.05
N GLU A 32 2.99 3.60 17.42
CA GLU A 32 3.01 4.73 16.50
C GLU A 32 3.34 4.31 15.07
N GLU A 33 3.63 3.03 14.83
CA GLU A 33 4.04 2.52 13.53
C GLU A 33 3.48 1.12 13.27
N LEU A 34 2.77 0.98 12.16
CA LEU A 34 2.24 -0.28 11.65
C LEU A 34 2.70 -0.47 10.20
N ILE A 35 3.26 -1.64 9.90
CA ILE A 35 3.64 -2.05 8.55
C ILE A 35 2.70 -3.17 8.12
N VAL A 36 2.11 -3.05 6.94
CA VAL A 36 1.26 -4.08 6.33
C VAL A 36 1.80 -4.43 4.95
N GLU A 37 2.30 -5.65 4.81
CA GLU A 37 2.78 -6.22 3.57
C GLU A 37 1.66 -6.97 2.86
N VAL A 38 1.54 -6.71 1.56
CA VAL A 38 0.50 -7.27 0.71
C VAL A 38 1.11 -7.68 -0.62
N ASN A 39 0.81 -8.91 -1.04
CA ASN A 39 1.22 -9.44 -2.32
C ASN A 39 -0.01 -9.64 -3.21
N TYR A 40 0.04 -9.08 -4.41
CA TYR A 40 -1.00 -9.15 -5.41
C TYR A 40 -0.55 -10.05 -6.56
N ILE A 41 -1.42 -10.97 -6.97
CA ILE A 41 -1.27 -11.78 -8.20
C ILE A 41 -2.50 -11.56 -9.11
N PRO A 42 -2.40 -11.76 -10.42
CA PRO A 42 -3.54 -11.58 -11.32
C PRO A 42 -4.55 -12.73 -11.18
N GLU A 43 -5.86 -12.43 -11.06
CA GLU A 43 -6.92 -13.43 -10.81
C GLU A 43 -7.04 -14.53 -11.89
N LYS A 44 -6.86 -14.18 -13.17
CA LYS A 44 -7.27 -15.03 -14.30
C LYS A 44 -6.10 -15.46 -15.19
N LYS A 45 -4.87 -15.16 -14.78
CA LYS A 45 -3.67 -15.39 -15.60
C LYS A 45 -2.42 -15.53 -14.75
N LYS A 46 -1.27 -15.70 -15.40
CA LYS A 46 0.01 -15.95 -14.73
C LYS A 46 0.83 -14.69 -14.45
N VAL A 47 0.70 -13.66 -15.28
CA VAL A 47 1.49 -12.43 -15.20
C VAL A 47 0.62 -11.20 -15.43
N PHE A 48 0.91 -10.12 -14.72
CA PHE A 48 0.41 -8.80 -15.04
C PHE A 48 1.10 -8.26 -16.29
N SER A 49 0.34 -7.61 -17.17
CA SER A 49 0.92 -6.79 -18.22
C SER A 49 1.42 -5.45 -17.65
N PRO A 50 2.31 -4.73 -18.34
CA PRO A 50 2.75 -3.40 -17.92
C PRO A 50 1.58 -2.44 -17.64
N GLU A 51 0.55 -2.47 -18.49
CA GLU A 51 -0.66 -1.63 -18.38
C GLU A 51 -1.50 -1.96 -17.13
N GLU A 52 -1.58 -3.24 -16.76
CA GLU A 52 -2.28 -3.64 -15.53
C GLU A 52 -1.51 -3.25 -14.28
N ILE A 53 -0.18 -3.27 -14.34
CA ILE A 53 0.66 -2.78 -13.23
C ILE A 53 0.46 -1.28 -13.04
N GLU A 54 0.35 -0.50 -14.12
CA GLU A 54 0.03 0.93 -14.01
C GLU A 54 -1.31 1.16 -13.31
N LYS A 55 -2.33 0.40 -13.70
CA LYS A 55 -3.66 0.44 -13.08
C LYS A 55 -3.61 -0.01 -11.62
N LEU A 56 -2.94 -1.12 -11.33
CA LEU A 56 -2.77 -1.65 -9.98
C LEU A 56 -2.04 -0.65 -9.08
N ALA A 57 -0.96 -0.04 -9.58
CA ALA A 57 -0.23 0.99 -8.85
C ALA A 57 -1.08 2.24 -8.58
N LEU A 58 -1.96 2.63 -9.50
CA LEU A 58 -2.94 3.69 -9.25
C LEU A 58 -3.92 3.30 -8.14
N GLU A 59 -4.48 2.09 -8.17
CA GLU A 59 -5.40 1.60 -7.13
C GLU A 59 -4.74 1.47 -5.75
N ILE A 60 -3.49 1.00 -5.70
CA ILE A 60 -2.68 0.95 -4.46
C ILE A 60 -2.48 2.34 -3.87
N ARG A 61 -2.17 3.34 -4.71
CA ARG A 61 -2.06 4.74 -4.26
C ARG A 61 -3.39 5.30 -3.75
N ASN A 62 -4.48 5.02 -4.47
CA ASN A 62 -5.82 5.40 -4.06
C ASN A 62 -6.19 4.78 -2.70
N LYS A 63 -5.84 3.51 -2.47
CA LYS A 63 -6.01 2.85 -1.17
C LYS A 63 -5.20 3.52 -0.07
N CYS A 64 -3.92 3.82 -0.29
CA CYS A 64 -3.11 4.49 0.72
C CYS A 64 -3.70 5.85 1.12
N GLY A 65 -4.14 6.65 0.13
CA GLY A 65 -4.84 7.90 0.41
C GLY A 65 -6.19 7.70 1.13
N SER A 66 -6.93 6.65 0.77
CA SER A 66 -8.19 6.29 1.45
C SER A 66 -7.96 5.87 2.90
N PHE A 67 -6.88 5.13 3.19
CA PHE A 67 -6.54 4.76 4.55
C PHE A 67 -6.16 5.99 5.37
N GLU A 68 -5.30 6.86 4.85
CA GLU A 68 -4.91 8.09 5.51
C GLU A 68 -6.12 8.98 5.84
N ALA A 69 -7.05 9.16 4.89
CA ALA A 69 -8.26 9.95 5.10
C ALA A 69 -9.21 9.40 6.17
N GLN A 70 -9.08 8.11 6.52
CA GLN A 70 -9.89 7.46 7.56
C GLN A 70 -9.18 7.36 8.91
N LEU A 71 -7.97 7.90 9.03
CA LEU A 71 -7.18 7.95 10.25
C LEU A 71 -7.14 9.38 10.80
N PRO A 72 -6.76 9.58 12.07
CA PRO A 72 -6.41 10.90 12.59
C PRO A 72 -5.40 11.62 11.69
N GLU A 73 -5.53 12.94 11.55
CA GLU A 73 -4.73 13.79 10.64
C GLU A 73 -3.20 13.67 10.84
N ASN A 74 -2.78 13.39 12.06
CA ASN A 74 -1.39 13.17 12.45
C ASN A 74 -0.87 11.76 12.14
N ILE A 75 -1.68 10.88 11.53
CA ILE A 75 -1.24 9.56 11.07
C ILE A 75 -1.15 9.58 9.55
N LYS A 76 0.03 9.31 9.02
CA LYS A 76 0.30 9.28 7.58
C LYS A 76 0.32 7.86 7.06
N CYS A 77 0.01 7.70 5.78
CA CYS A 77 0.22 6.48 5.01
C CYS A 77 1.27 6.72 3.93
N GLU A 78 2.21 5.79 3.82
CA GLU A 78 3.03 5.63 2.62
C GLU A 78 3.01 4.18 2.16
N VAL A 79 3.30 3.94 0.89
CA VAL A 79 3.37 2.59 0.33
C VAL A 79 4.65 2.40 -0.45
N THR A 80 5.37 1.33 -0.14
CA THR A 80 6.62 0.93 -0.78
C THR A 80 6.35 -0.16 -1.79
N PHE A 81 6.75 0.05 -3.05
CA PHE A 81 6.65 -0.92 -4.14
C PHE A 81 7.93 -1.75 -4.24
N LYS A 82 7.96 -2.92 -3.58
CA LYS A 82 9.19 -3.71 -3.40
C LYS A 82 9.80 -4.19 -4.72
N ASN A 83 8.98 -4.63 -5.68
CA ASN A 83 9.48 -5.14 -6.97
C ASN A 83 10.01 -4.05 -7.93
N PHE A 84 9.87 -2.78 -7.55
CA PHE A 84 10.22 -1.62 -8.37
C PHE A 84 11.36 -0.80 -7.73
N GLY A 85 12.33 -1.50 -7.14
CA GLY A 85 13.48 -0.86 -6.47
C GLY A 85 13.09 -0.11 -5.21
N GLU A 86 12.11 -0.64 -4.47
CA GLU A 86 11.61 -0.06 -3.22
C GLU A 86 11.14 1.40 -3.35
N LYS A 87 10.56 1.75 -4.51
CA LYS A 87 9.98 3.08 -4.73
C LYS A 87 8.85 3.34 -3.72
N VAL A 88 8.97 4.43 -2.97
CA VAL A 88 7.99 4.84 -1.96
C VAL A 88 7.08 5.92 -2.51
N TYR A 89 5.77 5.71 -2.39
CA TYR A 89 4.75 6.73 -2.60
C TYR A 89 4.23 7.22 -1.25
N LYS A 90 4.23 8.54 -1.06
CA LYS A 90 3.56 9.19 0.07
C LYS A 90 2.21 9.75 -0.39
N THR A 91 1.19 9.69 0.47
CA THR A 91 -0.13 10.23 0.14
C THR A 91 -0.04 11.67 -0.39
N GLY A 92 -0.67 11.92 -1.53
CA GLY A 92 -0.70 13.25 -2.16
C GLY A 92 0.56 13.64 -2.92
N GLN A 93 1.57 12.77 -3.01
CA GLN A 93 2.78 13.03 -3.79
C GLN A 93 2.44 13.12 -5.30
N PRO A 94 2.64 14.28 -5.95
CA PRO A 94 2.51 14.38 -7.39
C PRO A 94 3.66 13.63 -8.09
N ASP A 95 3.44 13.24 -9.35
CA ASP A 95 4.48 12.70 -10.24
C ASP A 95 5.13 11.37 -9.84
N PHE A 96 4.48 10.57 -8.98
CA PHE A 96 4.94 9.20 -8.70
C PHE A 96 4.82 8.30 -9.95
N LYS A 97 5.96 7.79 -10.43
CA LYS A 97 6.06 6.92 -11.60
C LYS A 97 6.81 5.62 -11.27
N LEU A 98 6.17 4.51 -11.60
CA LEU A 98 6.81 3.21 -11.69
C LEU A 98 7.32 2.99 -13.12
N GLU A 99 8.26 2.08 -13.28
CA GLU A 99 8.68 1.56 -14.58
C GLU A 99 8.01 0.19 -14.74
N PRO A 100 6.83 0.12 -15.39
CA PRO A 100 6.05 -1.10 -15.44
C PRO A 100 6.72 -2.13 -16.36
N ARG A 101 6.71 -3.38 -15.93
CA ARG A 101 7.24 -4.54 -16.65
C ARG A 101 6.43 -5.75 -16.27
N GLU A 102 6.37 -6.80 -17.08
CA GLU A 102 5.61 -8.00 -16.70
C GLU A 102 6.11 -8.59 -15.37
N LEU A 103 5.16 -8.91 -14.48
CA LEU A 103 5.44 -9.50 -13.17
C LEU A 103 4.36 -10.54 -12.84
N GLU A 104 4.78 -11.65 -12.25
CA GLU A 104 3.85 -12.66 -11.70
C GLU A 104 3.17 -12.17 -10.42
N GLU A 105 3.88 -11.35 -9.64
CA GLU A 105 3.43 -10.84 -8.35
C GLU A 105 3.90 -9.40 -8.15
N VAL A 106 3.04 -8.57 -7.54
CA VAL A 106 3.35 -7.22 -7.07
C VAL A 106 3.28 -7.19 -5.54
N GLN A 107 4.41 -6.93 -4.91
CA GLN A 107 4.62 -6.87 -3.47
C GLN A 107 4.73 -5.42 -3.04
N VAL A 108 3.89 -5.05 -2.07
CA VAL A 108 3.91 -3.72 -1.47
C VAL A 108 3.91 -3.77 0.04
N ALA A 109 4.45 -2.74 0.67
CA ALA A 109 4.34 -2.52 2.10
C ALA A 109 3.70 -1.16 2.36
N TYR A 110 2.50 -1.16 2.95
CA TYR A 110 1.87 0.04 3.50
C TYR A 110 2.47 0.32 4.87
N ARG A 111 2.93 1.54 5.10
CA ARG A 111 3.43 1.99 6.40
C ARG A 111 2.55 3.11 6.92
N PHE A 112 1.99 2.89 8.10
CA PHE A 112 1.22 3.87 8.84
C PHE A 112 2.07 4.38 9.99
N TYR A 113 2.24 5.69 10.11
CA TYR A 113 3.08 6.27 11.15
C TYR A 113 2.54 7.59 11.68
N VAL A 114 2.79 7.88 12.96
CA VAL A 114 2.47 9.17 13.58
C VAL A 114 3.49 10.23 13.15
N GLU A 115 3.01 11.35 12.59
CA GLU A 115 3.80 12.53 12.26
C GLU A 115 3.63 13.61 13.35
N TYR A 116 4.76 14.04 13.93
CA TYR A 116 4.79 15.10 14.94
C TYR A 116 5.10 16.44 14.27
N TYR A 117 4.15 17.39 14.35
CA TYR A 117 4.44 18.79 14.05
C TYR A 117 5.03 19.43 15.32
N ILE A 118 6.29 19.86 15.24
CA ILE A 118 6.98 20.64 16.29
C ILE A 118 6.64 22.11 16.11
#